data_AF-A0A418VVD5-F1
#
_entry.id   AF-A0A418VVD5-F1
#
_cell.length_a   1.000
_cell.length_b   1.000
_cell.length_c   1.000
_cell.angle_alpha   90.00
_cell.angle_beta   90.00
_cell.angle_gamma   90.00
#
_symmetry.space_group_name_H-M   'P 1'
#
loop_
_entity.id
_entity.type
_entity.pdbx_description
1 polymer ?
#
loop_
_entity_poly.entity_id
_entity_poly.type
_entity_poly.pdbx_seq_one_letter_code
_entity_poly.pdbx_strand_id
1 'polypeptide(L)'
;MNVWAQASAELADACLATFGEAAILFPGVAGAREVTVIFDEQWIETDPETGVGVSSSAPRVRARPSDFDGVHAGDRIRVRGKAWTLADLQPDGHGMTMGVLSR
;
A
#
# COMPACT_ATOMS: atom_id res chain seq x y z
N MET A 1 3.24 18.76 -18.37
CA MET A 1 3.94 17.71 -17.59
C MET A 1 5.42 17.85 -17.90
N ASN A 2 6.31 17.95 -16.91
CA ASN A 2 7.75 18.06 -17.17
C ASN A 2 8.38 16.65 -17.31
N VAL A 3 9.56 16.57 -17.94
CA VAL A 3 10.24 15.29 -18.23
C VAL A 3 10.52 14.48 -16.96
N TRP A 4 10.80 15.15 -15.84
CA TRP A 4 11.02 14.51 -14.54
C TRP A 4 9.78 13.76 -14.05
N ALA A 5 8.62 14.41 -14.03
CA ALA A 5 7.37 13.78 -13.58
C ALA A 5 6.99 12.57 -14.44
N GLN A 6 7.25 12.64 -15.75
CA GLN A 6 7.04 11.51 -16.64
C GLN A 6 7.98 10.34 -16.32
N ALA A 7 9.28 10.60 -16.18
CA ALA A 7 10.26 9.57 -15.86
C ALA A 7 10.00 8.93 -14.48
N SER A 8 9.55 9.69 -13.49
CA SER A 8 9.14 9.16 -12.18
C SER A 8 7.93 8.23 -12.27
N ALA A 9 6.92 8.60 -13.07
CA ALA A 9 5.74 7.76 -13.30
C ALA A 9 6.11 6.45 -14.03
N GLU A 10 6.97 6.52 -15.05
CA GLU A 10 7.48 5.35 -15.77
C GLU A 10 8.27 4.40 -14.85
N LEU A 11 9.07 4.96 -13.92
CA LEU A 11 9.78 4.18 -12.90
C LEU A 11 8.79 3.50 -11.93
N ALA A 12 7.77 4.21 -11.49
CA ALA A 12 6.72 3.68 -10.62
C ALA A 12 5.99 2.49 -11.28
N ASP A 13 5.65 2.62 -12.56
CA ASP A 13 5.05 1.55 -13.35
C ASP A 13 5.97 0.34 -13.49
N ALA A 14 7.28 0.56 -13.71
CA ALA A 14 8.26 -0.54 -13.76
C ALA A 14 8.38 -1.26 -12.42
N CYS A 15 8.34 -0.53 -11.30
CA CYS A 15 8.31 -1.11 -9.96
C CYS A 15 7.05 -1.96 -9.74
N LEU A 16 5.87 -1.46 -10.10
CA LEU A 16 4.62 -2.21 -10.00
C LEU A 16 4.62 -3.45 -10.89
N ALA A 17 5.17 -3.38 -12.10
CA ALA A 17 5.26 -4.51 -13.01
C ALA A 17 6.19 -5.61 -12.48
N THR A 18 7.21 -5.25 -11.70
CA THR A 18 8.24 -6.17 -11.21
C THR A 18 7.90 -6.77 -9.84
N PHE A 19 7.40 -5.94 -8.92
CA PHE A 19 7.19 -6.29 -7.51
C PHE A 19 5.71 -6.31 -7.10
N GLY A 20 4.82 -5.93 -8.02
CA GLY A 20 3.39 -5.87 -7.74
C GLY A 20 2.78 -7.26 -7.60
N GLU A 21 1.86 -7.36 -6.66
CA GLU A 21 1.04 -8.53 -6.43
C GLU A 21 -0.44 -8.14 -6.45
N ALA A 22 -1.29 -9.11 -6.81
CA ALA A 22 -2.72 -8.89 -6.88
C ALA A 22 -3.31 -8.69 -5.47
N ALA A 23 -4.11 -7.65 -5.32
CA ALA A 23 -4.89 -7.37 -4.14
C ALA A 23 -6.32 -6.99 -4.51
N ILE A 24 -7.24 -7.12 -3.55
CA ILE A 24 -8.64 -6.76 -3.71
C ILE A 24 -8.95 -5.62 -2.74
N LEU A 25 -9.29 -4.46 -3.28
CA LEU A 25 -9.77 -3.31 -2.53
C LEU A 25 -11.29 -3.37 -2.37
N PHE A 26 -11.78 -2.94 -1.21
CA PHE A 26 -13.19 -2.82 -0.88
C PHE A 26 -13.48 -1.36 -0.49
N PRO A 27 -13.67 -0.47 -1.48
CA PRO A 27 -13.99 0.93 -1.22
C PRO A 27 -15.42 1.02 -0.69
N GLY A 28 -15.66 1.65 0.46
CA GLY A 28 -16.86 1.47 1.29
C GLY A 28 -18.21 1.17 0.59
N VAL A 29 -18.58 1.96 -0.44
CA VAL A 29 -19.83 1.80 -1.21
C VAL A 29 -19.66 1.22 -2.62
N ALA A 30 -18.42 1.13 -3.12
CA ALA A 30 -18.15 0.53 -4.43
C ALA A 30 -17.92 -0.98 -4.29
N GLY A 31 -18.22 -1.72 -5.35
CA GLY A 31 -17.90 -3.16 -5.42
C GLY A 31 -16.40 -3.40 -5.25
N ALA A 32 -16.05 -4.62 -4.85
CA ALA A 32 -14.66 -5.02 -4.73
C ALA A 32 -13.91 -4.84 -6.06
N ARG A 33 -12.71 -4.28 -6.02
CA ARG A 33 -11.84 -4.02 -7.19
C ARG A 33 -10.53 -4.77 -7.06
N GLU A 34 -10.13 -5.46 -8.11
CA GLU A 34 -8.77 -6.00 -8.23
C GLU A 34 -7.79 -4.88 -8.58
N VAL A 35 -6.67 -4.83 -7.87
CA VAL A 35 -5.59 -3.86 -8.06
C VAL A 35 -4.24 -4.56 -7.95
N THR A 36 -3.21 -3.96 -8.55
CA THR A 36 -1.82 -4.40 -8.38
C THR A 36 -1.15 -3.50 -7.34
N VAL A 37 -0.62 -4.09 -6.27
CA VAL A 37 0.03 -3.36 -5.19
C VAL A 37 1.39 -3.95 -4.87
N ILE A 38 2.35 -3.12 -4.47
CA ILE A 38 3.57 -3.58 -3.82
C ILE A 38 3.25 -3.68 -2.33
N PHE A 39 3.33 -4.89 -1.77
CA PHE A 39 3.08 -5.14 -0.36
C PHE A 39 4.40 -5.30 0.40
N ASP A 40 4.65 -4.35 1.29
CA ASP A 40 5.80 -4.37 2.20
C ASP A 40 5.35 -4.95 3.55
N GLU A 41 5.68 -6.22 3.80
CA GLU A 41 5.47 -6.90 5.08
C GLU A 41 6.64 -6.56 6.03
N GLN A 42 6.33 -6.14 7.27
CA GLN A 42 7.36 -5.69 8.22
C GLN A 42 8.29 -6.84 8.66
N TRP A 43 9.60 -6.55 8.77
CA TRP A 43 10.54 -7.34 9.57
C TRP A 43 10.35 -7.04 11.06
N ILE A 44 9.93 -8.05 11.83
CA ILE A 44 9.77 -7.96 13.29
C ILE A 44 10.99 -8.63 13.92
N GLU A 45 11.92 -7.83 14.44
CA GLU A 45 12.91 -8.31 15.40
C GLU A 45 12.39 -8.05 16.82
N THR A 46 12.10 -9.12 17.55
CA THR A 46 11.67 -9.04 18.96
C THR A 46 12.89 -9.28 19.82
N ASP A 47 13.31 -8.27 20.60
CA ASP A 47 14.32 -8.44 21.66
C ASP A 47 13.72 -9.30 22.80
N PRO A 48 14.22 -10.54 23.03
CA PRO A 48 13.70 -11.42 24.06
C PRO A 48 14.07 -11.02 25.49
N GLU A 49 15.02 -10.10 25.69
CA GLU A 49 15.57 -9.76 27.02
C GLU A 49 14.79 -8.66 27.74
N THR A 50 14.28 -7.66 27.02
CA THR A 50 13.63 -6.49 27.63
C THR A 50 12.09 -6.51 27.55
N GLY A 51 11.51 -7.36 26.70
CA GLY A 51 10.05 -7.49 26.53
C GLY A 51 9.35 -6.24 25.97
N VAL A 52 10.11 -5.21 25.61
CA VAL A 52 9.60 -3.95 25.05
C VAL A 52 10.08 -3.82 23.62
N GLY A 53 9.33 -4.43 22.69
CA GLY A 53 9.51 -4.19 21.27
C GLY A 53 8.90 -2.85 20.87
N VAL A 54 9.69 -1.76 20.81
CA VAL A 54 9.27 -0.55 20.09
C VAL A 54 9.71 -0.67 18.64
N SER A 55 9.04 -1.52 17.89
CA SER A 55 9.14 -1.60 16.43
C SER A 55 7.72 -1.57 15.85
N SER A 56 7.08 -0.40 15.93
CA SER A 56 5.78 -0.14 15.32
C SER A 56 5.99 0.30 13.87
N SER A 57 6.16 -0.63 12.94
CA SER A 57 5.99 -0.28 11.52
C SER A 57 4.87 -1.11 10.92
N ALA A 58 3.70 -0.49 10.83
CA ALA A 58 2.52 -1.14 10.28
C ALA A 58 2.78 -1.55 8.81
N PRO A 59 2.26 -2.71 8.34
CA PRO A 59 2.42 -3.14 6.96
C PRO A 59 1.97 -2.06 5.97
N ARG A 60 2.58 -2.03 4.79
CA ARG A 60 2.30 -0.96 3.82
C ARG A 60 1.98 -1.55 2.46
N VAL A 61 1.11 -0.86 1.74
CA VAL A 61 0.84 -1.11 0.32
C VAL A 61 1.18 0.13 -0.48
N ARG A 62 1.71 -0.06 -1.68
CA ARG A 62 1.89 1.01 -2.65
C ARG A 62 1.20 0.65 -3.95
N ALA A 63 0.39 1.55 -4.47
CA ALA A 63 -0.32 1.37 -5.74
C ALA A 63 -0.33 2.68 -6.53
N ARG A 64 -0.92 2.67 -7.72
CA ARG A 64 -1.15 3.91 -8.47
C ARG A 64 -2.17 4.78 -7.72
N PRO A 65 -2.10 6.11 -7.84
CA PRO A 65 -3.11 7.00 -7.26
C PRO A 65 -4.54 6.64 -7.69
N SER A 66 -4.73 6.28 -8.97
CA SER A 66 -6.04 5.88 -9.50
C SER A 66 -6.60 4.57 -8.91
N ASP A 67 -5.72 3.70 -8.40
CA ASP A 67 -6.11 2.47 -7.70
C ASP A 67 -6.70 2.78 -6.31
N PHE A 68 -6.55 4.01 -5.81
CA PHE A 68 -7.17 4.51 -4.59
C PHE A 68 -8.31 5.50 -4.82
N ASP A 69 -8.74 5.71 -6.07
CA ASP A 69 -9.91 6.56 -6.36
C ASP A 69 -11.15 6.01 -5.64
N GLY A 70 -11.79 6.88 -4.84
CA GLY A 70 -12.96 6.53 -4.03
C GLY A 70 -12.65 5.65 -2.80
N VAL A 71 -11.37 5.40 -2.51
CA VAL A 71 -10.93 4.69 -1.30
C VAL A 71 -10.64 5.69 -0.19
N HIS A 72 -11.04 5.36 1.02
CA HIS A 72 -10.87 6.19 2.21
C HIS A 72 -10.23 5.40 3.35
N ALA A 73 -9.67 6.13 4.33
CA ALA A 73 -9.26 5.52 5.58
C ALA A 73 -10.46 4.80 6.24
N GLY A 74 -10.25 3.58 6.69
CA GLY A 74 -11.28 2.66 7.18
C GLY A 74 -11.73 1.61 6.16
N ASP A 75 -11.43 1.80 4.86
CA ASP A 75 -11.72 0.79 3.84
C ASP A 75 -10.81 -0.43 3.97
N ARG A 76 -11.24 -1.54 3.37
CA ARG A 76 -10.52 -2.80 3.47
C ARG A 76 -9.73 -3.11 2.21
N ILE A 77 -8.59 -3.75 2.40
CA ILE A 77 -7.82 -4.37 1.32
C ILE A 77 -7.50 -5.81 1.69
N ARG A 78 -7.56 -6.70 0.71
CA ARG A 78 -7.12 -8.09 0.84
C ARG A 78 -5.92 -8.32 -0.04
N VAL A 79 -4.80 -8.69 0.57
CA VAL A 79 -3.54 -8.98 -0.12
C VAL A 79 -2.93 -10.25 0.49
N ARG A 80 -2.39 -11.15 -0.36
CA ARG A 80 -1.94 -12.49 0.05
C ARG A 80 -2.99 -13.27 0.86
N GLY A 81 -4.26 -13.07 0.55
CA GLY A 81 -5.38 -13.70 1.27
C GLY A 81 -5.66 -13.14 2.67
N LYS A 82 -4.85 -12.21 3.20
CA LYS A 82 -5.07 -11.52 4.49
C LYS A 82 -5.86 -10.23 4.28
N ALA A 83 -6.86 -9.98 5.12
CA ALA A 83 -7.62 -8.73 5.11
C ALA A 83 -6.98 -7.72 6.06
N TRP A 84 -6.88 -6.48 5.60
CA TRP A 84 -6.33 -5.34 6.33
C TRP A 84 -7.27 -4.15 6.21
N THR A 85 -7.16 -3.22 7.14
CA THR A 85 -7.83 -1.92 7.11
C THR A 85 -6.83 -0.86 6.69
N LEU A 86 -7.22 0.03 5.78
CA LEU A 86 -6.42 1.20 5.42
C LEU A 86 -6.54 2.23 6.54
N ALA A 87 -5.45 2.44 7.28
CA ALA A 87 -5.40 3.43 8.35
C ALA A 87 -5.18 4.85 7.81
N ASP A 88 -4.36 4.97 6.77
CA ASP A 88 -4.00 6.25 6.15
C ASP A 88 -3.60 6.07 4.69
N LEU A 89 -3.78 7.11 3.87
CA LEU A 89 -3.40 7.16 2.46
C LEU A 89 -2.47 8.36 2.23
N GLN A 90 -1.25 8.08 1.78
CA GLN A 90 -0.17 9.06 1.64
C GLN A 90 0.29 9.11 0.18
N PRO A 91 -0.21 10.08 -0.62
CA PRO A 91 0.31 10.33 -1.96
C PRO A 91 1.77 10.78 -1.89
N ASP A 92 2.65 10.18 -2.67
CA ASP A 92 4.08 10.51 -2.63
C ASP A 92 4.48 11.67 -3.56
N GLY A 93 3.55 12.12 -4.41
CA GLY A 93 3.79 13.16 -5.42
C GLY A 93 4.63 12.72 -6.63
N HIS A 94 5.04 11.45 -6.68
CA HIS A 94 5.95 10.86 -7.67
C HIS A 94 5.32 9.69 -8.45
N GLY A 95 4.00 9.54 -8.37
CA GLY A 95 3.25 8.56 -9.17
C GLY A 95 2.80 7.33 -8.39
N MET A 96 3.01 7.28 -7.07
CA MET A 96 2.47 6.23 -6.20
C MET A 96 1.67 6.82 -5.05
N THR A 97 0.85 5.99 -4.43
CA THR A 97 0.20 6.29 -3.16
C THR A 97 0.46 5.15 -2.21
N MET A 98 0.89 5.49 -1.00
CA MET A 98 1.18 4.55 0.05
C MET A 98 -0.01 4.45 1.01
N GLY A 99 -0.57 3.26 1.14
CA GLY A 99 -1.55 2.93 2.16
C GLY A 99 -0.87 2.34 3.39
N VAL A 100 -1.08 2.94 4.56
CA VAL A 100 -0.68 2.36 5.84
C VAL A 100 -1.76 1.39 6.29
N LEU A 101 -1.39 0.16 6.61
CA LEU A 101 -2.34 -0.88 6.96
C LEU A 101 -2.37 -1.14 8.46
N SER A 102 -3.57 -1.27 9.00
CA SER A 102 -3.83 -1.77 10.34
C SER A 102 -4.63 -3.06 10.28
N ARG A 103 -4.60 -3.81 11.37
CA ARG A 103 -5.39 -5.04 11.52
C ARG A 103 -6.80 -4.72 11.99
#